data_AF-A0A971HYU3-F1
#
_entry.id   AF-A0A971HYU3-F1
#
_cell.length_a   1.000
_cell.length_b   1.000
_cell.length_c   1.000
_cell.angle_alpha   90.00
_cell.angle_beta   90.00
_cell.angle_gamma   90.00
#
_symmetry.space_group_name_H-M   'P 1'
#
loop_
_entity.id
_entity.type
_entity.pdbx_description
1 polymer ?
#
loop_
_entity_poly.entity_id
_entity_poly.type
_entity_poly.pdbx_seq_one_letter_code
_entity_poly.pdbx_strand_id
1 'polypeptide(L)' 'MCVICKQRFEQKSLQRYTCPVHGELKLRMDNTSKNPGRGFYVCHNLACQKKFEHFKGWQKKCKGGGHVH' A
#
# COMPACT_ATOMS: atom_id res chain seq x y z
N MET A 1 -10.67 -2.84 -1.48
CA MET A 1 -10.28 -4.11 -2.15
C MET A 1 -8.84 -4.44 -1.80
N CYS A 2 -8.55 -5.67 -1.39
CA CYS A 2 -7.18 -6.11 -1.09
C CYS A 2 -6.35 -6.27 -2.38
N VAL A 3 -5.14 -5.71 -2.42
CA VAL A 3 -4.26 -5.80 -3.61
C VAL A 3 -3.68 -7.19 -3.84
N ILE A 4 -3.70 -8.06 -2.83
CA ILE A 4 -3.19 -9.44 -2.90
C ILE A 4 -4.29 -10.40 -3.35
N CYS A 5 -5.34 -10.61 -2.55
CA CYS A 5 -6.39 -11.57 -2.86
C CYS A 5 -7.52 -11.04 -3.76
N LYS A 6 -7.49 -9.74 -4.11
CA LYS A 6 -8.49 -9.05 -4.96
C LYS A 6 -9.93 -9.06 -4.42
N GLN A 7 -10.16 -9.58 -3.22
CA GLN A 7 -11.47 -9.55 -2.57
C GLN A 7 -11.83 -8.13 -2.11
N ARG A 8 -13.14 -7.84 -2.08
CA ARG A 8 -13.71 -6.62 -1.54
C ARG A 8 -13.85 -6.77 -0.02
N PHE A 9 -13.55 -5.70 0.70
CA PHE A 9 -13.65 -5.62 2.15
C PHE A 9 -14.13 -4.22 2.50
N GLU A 10 -14.72 -4.06 3.67
CA GLU A 10 -15.01 -2.75 4.24
C GLU A 10 -13.72 -1.93 4.38
N GLN A 11 -13.83 -0.61 4.23
CA GLN A 11 -12.67 0.28 4.26
C GLN A 11 -11.92 0.20 5.59
N LYS A 12 -12.65 0.04 6.71
CA LYS A 12 -12.09 -0.09 8.06
C LYS A 12 -11.31 -1.40 8.27
N SER A 13 -11.57 -2.43 7.46
CA SER A 13 -10.91 -3.75 7.52
C SER A 13 -9.72 -3.86 6.56
N LEU A 14 -9.24 -2.74 6.02
CA LEU A 14 -8.11 -2.68 5.11
C LEU A 14 -7.02 -1.79 5.70
N GLN A 15 -5.81 -2.33 5.77
CA GLN A 15 -4.61 -1.56 6.06
C GLN A 15 -4.16 -0.84 4.79
N ARG A 16 -4.08 0.49 4.85
CA ARG A 16 -3.57 1.32 3.74
C ARG A 16 -2.05 1.43 3.85
N TYR A 17 -1.39 1.30 2.72
CA TYR A 17 0.03 1.53 2.54
C TYR A 17 0.25 2.56 1.43
N THR A 18 1.23 3.43 1.58
CA THR A 18 1.57 4.48 0.61
C THR A 18 2.96 4.26 0.03
N CYS A 19 3.19 4.87 -1.13
CA CYS A 19 4.50 4.83 -1.77
C CYS A 19 5.60 5.32 -0.81
N PRO A 20 6.78 4.68 -0.83
CA PRO A 20 7.92 5.13 -0.06
C PRO A 20 8.29 6.58 -0.39
N VAL A 21 8.83 7.29 0.60
CA VAL A 21 9.59 8.52 0.38
C VAL A 21 10.96 8.13 -0.20
N HIS A 22 11.56 9.02 -0.99
CA HIS A 22 12.77 8.78 -1.78
C HIS A 22 13.85 7.99 -0.99
N GLY A 23 14.27 6.84 -1.54
CA GLY A 23 15.28 5.96 -0.93
C GLY A 23 14.74 4.76 -0.14
N GLU A 24 13.45 4.73 0.24
CA GLU A 24 12.87 3.57 0.92
C GLU A 24 12.47 2.45 -0.06
N LEU A 25 12.81 1.20 0.28
CA LEU A 25 12.47 -0.01 -0.51
C LEU A 25 11.18 -0.71 -0.02
N LYS A 26 10.43 -0.09 0.87
CA LYS A 26 9.20 -0.65 1.47
C LYS A 26 8.10 0.40 1.49
N LEU A 27 6.85 -0.04 1.27
CA LEU A 27 5.69 0.83 1.40
C LEU A 27 5.49 1.22 2.87
N ARG A 28 5.05 2.47 3.12
CA ARG A 28 4.73 2.93 4.47
C ARG A 28 3.29 2.66 4.81
N MET A 29 3.04 2.09 6.00
CA MET A 29 1.70 1.99 6.55
C MET A 29 1.15 3.40 6.79
N ASP A 30 -0.07 3.67 6.32
CA ASP A 30 -0.79 4.90 6.57
C ASP A 30 -2.10 4.62 7.32
N ASN A 31 -2.06 4.83 8.63
CA ASN A 31 -3.22 4.67 9.49
C ASN A 31 -4.19 5.86 9.45
N THR A 32 -3.76 6.99 8.89
CA THR A 32 -4.56 8.22 8.88
C THR A 32 -5.43 8.34 7.63
N SER A 33 -5.07 7.63 6.55
CA SER A 33 -5.62 7.82 5.20
C SER A 33 -5.50 9.26 4.67
N LYS A 34 -4.73 10.12 5.33
CA LYS A 34 -4.51 11.53 4.97
C LYS A 34 -3.22 11.73 4.19
N ASN A 35 -2.34 10.72 4.15
CA ASN A 35 -1.07 10.85 3.45
C ASN A 35 -1.29 10.88 1.92
N PRO A 36 -0.75 11.91 1.23
CA PRO A 36 -0.91 12.06 -0.21
C PRO A 36 -0.22 10.92 -0.96
N GLY A 37 -0.67 10.70 -2.20
CA GLY A 37 -0.11 9.67 -3.09
C GLY A 37 -0.93 8.39 -3.15
N ARG A 38 -0.43 7.43 -3.93
CA ARG A 38 -1.16 6.21 -4.28
C ARG A 38 -1.22 5.24 -3.09
N GLY A 39 -2.44 4.90 -2.67
CA GLY A 39 -2.71 3.90 -1.64
C GLY A 39 -2.78 2.47 -2.17
N PHE A 40 -2.22 1.54 -1.42
CA PHE A 40 -2.32 0.09 -1.60
C PHE A 40 -2.98 -0.50 -0.35
N TYR A 41 -4.07 -1.25 -0.54
CA TYR A 41 -4.87 -1.75 0.57
C TYR A 41 -4.67 -3.26 0.75
N VAL A 42 -4.44 -3.70 1.97
CA VAL A 42 -4.22 -5.12 2.33
C VAL A 42 -5.20 -5.50 3.43
N CYS A 43 -5.85 -6.66 3.33
CA CYS A 43 -6.71 -7.15 4.40
C CYS A 43 -5.90 -7.76 5.55
N HIS A 44 -6.54 -7.93 6.71
CA HIS A 44 -5.92 -8.49 7.91
C HIS A 44 -5.63 -10.01 7.85
N ASN A 45 -5.90 -10.66 6.72
CA ASN A 45 -5.57 -12.07 6.56
C ASN A 45 -4.04 -12.25 6.53
N LEU A 46 -3.52 -13.07 7.44
CA LEU A 46 -2.09 -13.32 7.60
C LEU A 46 -1.41 -13.80 6.31
N ALA A 47 -2.11 -14.61 5.49
CA ALA A 47 -1.57 -15.06 4.20
C ALA A 47 -1.41 -13.90 3.21
N CYS A 48 -2.30 -12.90 3.25
CA CYS A 48 -2.17 -11.70 2.44
C CYS A 48 -1.04 -10.80 2.95
N GLN A 49 -0.89 -10.65 4.26
CA GLN A 49 0.19 -9.86 4.86
C GLN A 49 1.57 -10.43 4.50
N LYS A 50 1.78 -11.74 4.70
CA LYS A 50 3.03 -12.42 4.32
C LYS A 50 3.35 -12.28 2.82
N LYS A 51 2.35 -12.45 1.95
CA LYS A 51 2.51 -12.24 0.50
C LYS A 51 2.82 -10.79 0.15
N PHE A 52 2.31 -9.83 0.93
CA PHE A 52 2.52 -8.41 0.70
C PHE A 52 3.97 -7.97 0.96
N GLU A 53 4.68 -8.62 1.88
CA GLU A 53 6.11 -8.35 2.13
C GLU A 53 6.97 -8.50 0.86
N HIS A 54 6.60 -9.45 0.00
CA HIS A 54 7.29 -9.70 -1.27
C HIS A 54 6.59 -9.09 -2.49
N PHE A 55 5.47 -8.40 -2.29
CA PHE A 55 4.70 -7.81 -3.37
C PHE A 55 5.44 -6.60 -3.96
N LYS A 56 5.88 -6.69 -5.22
CA LYS A 56 6.60 -5.62 -5.93
C LYS A 56 5.73 -4.81 -6.89
N GLY A 57 4.42 -5.08 -6.95
CA GLY A 57 3.51 -4.41 -7.89
C GLY A 57 3.36 -2.89 -7.67
N TRP A 58 3.82 -2.38 -6.53
CA TRP A 58 3.90 -0.95 -6.25
C TRP A 58 5.10 -0.25 -6.90
N GLN A 59 6.21 -0.95 -7.18
CA GLN A 59 7.44 -0.34 -7.70
C GLN A 59 7.24 0.38 -9.04
N LYS A 60 6.41 -0.20 -9.93
CA LYS A 60 6.06 0.43 -11.21
C LYS A 60 5.03 1.57 -11.07
N LYS A 61 4.30 1.60 -9.95
CA LYS A 61 3.17 2.52 -9.71
C LYS A 61 3.55 3.72 -8.85
N CYS A 62 4.67 3.65 -8.14
CA CYS A 62 5.22 4.74 -7.33
C CYS A 62 6.18 5.67 -8.11
N LYS A 63 6.30 5.49 -9.43
CA LYS A 63 7.21 6.24 -10.30
C LYS A 63 6.84 7.72 -10.54
N GLY A 64 5.72 8.19 -9.99
CA GLY A 64 5.21 9.56 -10.17
C GLY A 64 5.17 10.40 -8.89
N GLY A 65 5.87 10.00 -7.82
CA GLY A 65 5.86 10.70 -6.53
C GLY A 65 6.75 11.96 -6.46
N GLY A 66 7.34 12.39 -7.57
CA GLY A 66 8.07 13.65 -7.66
C GLY A 66 7.13 14.80 -7.97
N HIS A 67 6.43 15.31 -6.96
CA HIS A 67 6.04 16.72 -6.88
C HIS A 67 5.74 16.99 -5.40
N VAL A 68 6.82 17.11 -4.63
CA VAL A 68 6.82 17.90 -3.41
C VAL A 68 6.84 19.35 -3.86
N HIS A 69 5.79 20.11 -3.53
CA HIS A 69 5.88 21.57 -3.41
C HIS A 69 6.64 21.90 -2.13
#